data_AF-A0A2G5SH64-F1
#
_entry.id   AF-A0A2G5SH64-F1
#
_cell.length_a   1.000
_cell.length_b   1.000
_cell.length_c   1.000
_cell.angle_alpha   90.00
_cell.angle_beta   90.00
_cell.angle_gamma   90.00
#
_symmetry.space_group_name_H-M   'P 1'
#
loop_
_entity.id
_entity.type
_entity.pdbx_description
1 polymer ?
#
loop_
_entity_poly.entity_id
_entity_poly.type
_entity_poly.pdbx_seq_one_letter_code
_entity_poly.pdbx_strand_id
1 'polypeptide(L)'
;MMKSVILLLLLVSTAYSNLPRCTDEINAIRSRYANELSIANMNKLVYNPKLEKKILEKLESSGGCPGKSVEYDGLIFGLNVKNSKALVFHVASNAGSKQVACVQTKCKSTGELITSAVLDFGKSSILSGAPGTRCSGNRTADSNGLCALETSRKSGKYVRKEGWAAEVGGVFDSWFGWK
;
A
#
# COMPACT_ATOMS: atom_id res chain seq x y z
N MET A 1 -14.56 -25.63 32.16
CA MET A 1 -15.20 -24.92 31.02
C MET A 1 -14.18 -23.96 30.39
N MET A 2 -13.43 -24.41 29.38
CA MET A 2 -12.41 -23.64 28.64
C MET A 2 -12.61 -23.91 27.15
N LYS A 3 -13.72 -23.44 26.57
CA LYS A 3 -13.97 -23.56 25.13
C LYS A 3 -14.30 -22.22 24.47
N SER A 4 -14.65 -21.19 25.26
CA SER A 4 -15.03 -19.87 24.74
C SER A 4 -13.86 -18.90 24.55
N VAL A 5 -12.70 -19.13 25.18
CA VAL A 5 -11.52 -18.23 25.06
C VAL A 5 -10.75 -18.46 23.74
N ILE A 6 -10.77 -19.68 23.21
CA ILE A 6 -10.01 -20.04 21.99
C ILE A 6 -10.62 -19.39 20.73
N LEU A 7 -11.95 -19.20 20.70
CA LEU A 7 -12.62 -18.56 19.55
C LEU A 7 -12.30 -17.06 19.41
N LEU A 8 -12.13 -16.35 20.52
CA LEU A 8 -11.78 -14.92 20.53
C LEU A 8 -10.36 -14.65 20.03
N LEU A 9 -9.41 -15.54 20.38
CA LEU A 9 -8.01 -15.45 19.91
C LEU A 9 -7.88 -15.66 18.39
N LEU A 10 -8.74 -16.51 17.80
CA LEU A 10 -8.76 -16.75 16.35
C LEU A 10 -9.24 -15.51 15.57
N LEU A 11 -10.25 -14.79 16.08
CA LEU A 11 -10.76 -13.58 15.44
C LEU A 11 -9.72 -12.44 15.43
N VAL A 12 -8.97 -12.26 16.52
CA VAL A 12 -7.90 -11.24 16.60
C VAL A 12 -6.73 -11.59 15.67
N SER A 13 -6.42 -12.88 15.50
CA SER A 13 -5.33 -13.33 14.62
C SER A 13 -5.61 -13.06 13.13
N THR A 14 -6.87 -13.16 12.70
CA THR A 14 -7.23 -12.90 11.29
C THR A 14 -7.15 -11.42 10.91
N ALA A 15 -7.40 -10.50 11.85
CA ALA A 15 -7.25 -9.06 11.62
C ALA A 15 -5.78 -8.64 11.47
N TYR A 16 -4.88 -9.24 12.26
CA TYR A 16 -3.43 -8.97 12.22
C TYR A 16 -2.74 -9.56 10.97
N SER A 17 -3.27 -10.64 10.40
CA SER A 17 -2.63 -11.37 9.29
C SER A 17 -2.66 -10.64 7.93
N ASN A 18 -3.51 -9.63 7.76
CA ASN A 18 -3.67 -8.91 6.49
C ASN A 18 -2.83 -7.62 6.39
N LEU A 19 -2.15 -7.24 7.46
CA LEU A 19 -1.48 -5.95 7.60
C LEU A 19 -0.13 -5.87 6.85
N PRO A 20 0.77 -6.87 6.95
CA PRO A 20 1.99 -6.91 6.13
C PRO A 20 1.66 -7.02 4.63
N ARG A 21 0.56 -7.72 4.30
CA ARG A 21 0.14 -7.97 2.91
C ARG A 21 -0.16 -6.68 2.13
N CYS A 22 -0.81 -5.70 2.75
CA CYS A 22 -1.12 -4.44 2.06
C CYS A 22 0.15 -3.65 1.67
N THR A 23 1.14 -3.63 2.58
CA THR A 23 2.43 -2.96 2.31
C THR A 23 3.17 -3.61 1.17
N ASP A 24 3.23 -4.93 1.16
CA ASP A 24 3.89 -5.70 0.11
C ASP A 24 3.18 -5.53 -1.24
N GLU A 25 1.84 -5.53 -1.26
CA GLU A 25 1.06 -5.31 -2.48
C GLU A 25 1.25 -3.89 -3.04
N ILE A 26 1.23 -2.85 -2.20
CA ILE A 26 1.51 -1.48 -2.64
C ILE A 26 2.95 -1.36 -3.14
N ASN A 27 3.93 -1.95 -2.45
CA ASN A 27 5.33 -1.94 -2.89
C ASN A 27 5.52 -2.70 -4.22
N ALA A 28 4.80 -3.78 -4.45
CA ALA A 28 4.84 -4.48 -5.74
C ALA A 28 4.32 -3.59 -6.88
N ILE A 29 3.22 -2.85 -6.64
CA ILE A 29 2.71 -1.87 -7.61
C ILE A 29 3.74 -0.76 -7.85
N ARG A 30 4.37 -0.25 -6.78
CA ARG A 30 5.43 0.77 -6.88
C ARG A 30 6.63 0.31 -7.69
N SER A 31 7.09 -0.91 -7.45
CA SER A 31 8.21 -1.50 -8.19
C SER A 31 7.86 -1.60 -9.67
N ARG A 32 6.69 -2.13 -9.98
CA ARG A 32 6.25 -2.19 -11.38
C ARG A 32 6.14 -0.81 -12.01
N TYR A 33 5.46 0.12 -11.35
CA TYR A 33 5.34 1.49 -11.83
C TYR A 33 6.70 2.15 -12.08
N ALA A 34 7.67 1.92 -11.19
CA ALA A 34 9.02 2.42 -11.37
C ALA A 34 9.74 1.80 -12.57
N ASN A 35 9.58 0.49 -12.80
CA ASN A 35 10.15 -0.19 -13.97
C ASN A 35 9.53 0.32 -15.27
N GLU A 36 8.20 0.34 -15.36
CA GLU A 36 7.47 0.73 -16.58
C GLU A 36 7.73 2.18 -16.97
N LEU A 37 7.73 3.09 -15.98
CA LEU A 37 7.92 4.52 -16.25
C LEU A 37 9.36 5.01 -16.05
N SER A 38 10.31 4.10 -15.83
CA SER A 38 11.72 4.45 -15.57
C SER A 38 11.85 5.52 -14.46
N ILE A 39 11.32 5.22 -13.27
CA ILE A 39 11.43 6.08 -12.09
C ILE A 39 12.61 5.63 -11.23
N ALA A 40 13.66 6.43 -11.20
CA ALA A 40 14.93 6.11 -10.56
C ALA A 40 14.95 6.22 -9.03
N ASN A 41 13.98 6.92 -8.43
CA ASN A 41 13.99 7.27 -7.01
C ASN A 41 12.74 6.83 -6.24
N MET A 42 12.00 5.84 -6.73
CA MET A 42 10.81 5.31 -6.06
C MET A 42 11.18 4.69 -4.71
N ASN A 43 10.74 5.30 -3.61
CA ASN A 43 11.00 4.74 -2.28
C ASN A 43 10.19 3.47 -2.02
N LYS A 44 10.81 2.50 -1.36
CA LYS A 44 10.10 1.40 -0.71
C LYS A 44 9.38 1.92 0.52
N LEU A 45 8.09 1.59 0.63
CA LEU A 45 7.27 1.90 1.79
C LEU A 45 7.53 0.92 2.92
N VAL A 46 7.62 1.44 4.13
CA VAL A 46 7.71 0.65 5.37
C VAL A 46 6.39 0.78 6.12
N TYR A 47 5.91 -0.33 6.67
CA TYR A 47 4.68 -0.32 7.45
C TYR A 47 4.85 0.53 8.71
N ASN A 48 3.92 1.45 8.98
CA ASN A 48 3.87 2.24 10.20
C ASN A 48 2.50 2.13 10.88
N PRO A 49 2.34 1.28 11.91
CA PRO A 49 1.05 1.08 12.59
C PRO A 49 0.48 2.34 13.22
N LYS A 50 1.32 3.35 13.53
CA LYS A 50 0.85 4.61 14.12
C LYS A 50 -0.06 5.40 13.17
N LEU A 51 0.03 5.14 11.86
CA LEU A 51 -0.81 5.79 10.87
C LEU A 51 -2.21 5.14 10.75
N GLU A 52 -2.42 3.92 11.28
CA GLU A 52 -3.74 3.26 11.26
C GLU A 52 -4.80 4.10 11.98
N LYS A 53 -4.43 4.70 13.11
CA LYS A 53 -5.33 5.58 13.87
C LYS A 53 -5.83 6.75 13.02
N LYS A 54 -4.99 7.28 12.11
CA LYS A 54 -5.38 8.36 11.20
C LYS A 54 -6.42 7.92 10.19
N ILE A 55 -6.35 6.68 9.71
CA ILE A 55 -7.41 6.11 8.88
C ILE A 55 -8.70 5.99 9.69
N LEU A 56 -8.64 5.42 10.90
CA LEU A 56 -9.82 5.24 11.75
C LEU A 56 -10.53 6.56 12.06
N GLU A 57 -9.78 7.59 12.47
CA GLU A 57 -10.29 8.96 12.71
C GLU A 57 -11.04 9.49 11.47
N LYS A 58 -10.51 9.26 10.25
CA LYS A 58 -11.14 9.68 9.00
C LYS A 58 -12.46 8.94 8.74
N LEU A 59 -12.49 7.64 9.06
CA LEU A 59 -13.64 6.77 8.83
C LEU A 59 -14.80 7.03 9.81
N GLU A 60 -14.54 7.59 11.00
CA GLU A 60 -15.56 7.85 12.03
C GLU A 60 -16.74 8.66 11.49
N SER A 61 -16.46 9.73 10.73
CA SER A 61 -17.47 10.61 10.15
C SER A 61 -18.41 9.92 9.15
N SER A 62 -17.97 8.82 8.54
CA SER A 62 -18.73 8.04 7.55
C SER A 62 -19.34 6.76 8.13
N GLY A 63 -19.25 6.56 9.46
CA GLY A 63 -19.64 5.29 10.08
C GLY A 63 -18.84 4.08 9.56
N GLY A 64 -17.63 4.29 9.03
CA GLY A 64 -16.84 3.25 8.38
C GLY A 64 -17.31 2.92 6.95
N CYS A 65 -18.02 3.81 6.28
CA CYS A 65 -18.54 3.61 4.92
C CYS A 65 -18.19 4.78 3.98
N PRO A 66 -16.92 5.16 3.82
CA PRO A 66 -16.55 6.23 2.91
C PRO A 66 -16.80 5.80 1.46
N GLY A 67 -17.06 6.81 0.62
CA GLY A 67 -16.94 6.65 -0.83
C GLY A 67 -15.50 6.27 -1.22
N LYS A 68 -15.35 5.81 -2.46
CA LYS A 68 -14.03 5.55 -3.05
C LYS A 68 -13.35 6.89 -3.34
N SER A 69 -12.29 7.23 -2.64
CA SER A 69 -11.62 8.54 -2.79
C SER A 69 -10.11 8.46 -2.55
N VAL A 70 -9.39 9.46 -3.07
CA VAL A 70 -8.07 9.84 -2.59
C VAL A 70 -8.14 11.26 -2.02
N GLU A 71 -7.64 11.44 -0.82
CA GLU A 71 -7.67 12.71 -0.10
C GLU A 71 -6.27 13.11 0.39
N TYR A 72 -6.02 14.42 0.43
CA TYR A 72 -4.75 15.02 0.80
C TYR A 72 -4.93 15.90 2.02
N ASP A 73 -4.35 15.51 3.15
CA ASP A 73 -4.47 16.22 4.43
C ASP A 73 -3.19 16.02 5.26
N GLY A 74 -2.07 16.56 4.77
CA GLY A 74 -0.72 16.29 5.29
C GLY A 74 -0.22 14.84 5.07
N LEU A 75 -1.13 13.93 4.74
CA LEU A 75 -0.95 12.55 4.35
C LEU A 75 -1.77 12.28 3.08
N ILE A 76 -1.51 11.15 2.43
CA ILE A 76 -2.28 10.68 1.27
C ILE A 76 -3.18 9.55 1.74
N PHE A 77 -4.48 9.78 1.79
CA PHE A 77 -5.48 8.78 2.18
C PHE A 77 -6.12 8.18 0.94
N GLY A 78 -6.08 6.86 0.80
CA GLY A 78 -6.93 6.13 -0.13
C GLY A 78 -8.04 5.44 0.64
N LEU A 79 -9.28 5.90 0.47
CA LEU A 79 -10.45 5.33 1.15
C LEU A 79 -11.19 4.38 0.22
N ASN A 80 -11.60 3.22 0.75
CA ASN A 80 -12.34 2.18 0.02
C ASN A 80 -11.68 1.77 -1.31
N VAL A 81 -10.40 1.37 -1.25
CA VAL A 81 -9.56 1.14 -2.45
C VAL A 81 -9.63 -0.27 -3.02
N LYS A 82 -10.16 -1.25 -2.27
CA LYS A 82 -10.13 -2.69 -2.60
C LYS A 82 -10.57 -3.03 -4.02
N ASN A 83 -11.55 -2.30 -4.56
CA ASN A 83 -12.13 -2.52 -5.89
C ASN A 83 -11.93 -1.31 -6.82
N SER A 84 -10.82 -0.57 -6.65
CA SER A 84 -10.47 0.57 -7.49
C SER A 84 -9.00 0.58 -7.81
N LYS A 85 -8.65 -0.09 -8.90
CA LYS A 85 -7.27 -0.20 -9.41
C LYS A 85 -6.65 1.16 -9.65
N ALA A 86 -7.42 2.12 -10.18
CA ALA A 86 -6.99 3.50 -10.38
C ALA A 86 -6.64 4.20 -9.06
N LEU A 87 -7.43 4.01 -7.99
CA LEU A 87 -7.13 4.63 -6.69
C LEU A 87 -5.93 3.96 -6.01
N VAL A 88 -5.82 2.62 -6.07
CA VAL A 88 -4.62 1.93 -5.57
C VAL A 88 -3.38 2.41 -6.30
N PHE A 89 -3.46 2.57 -7.63
CA PHE A 89 -2.36 3.12 -8.43
C PHE A 89 -2.02 4.56 -8.04
N HIS A 90 -3.02 5.42 -7.88
CA HIS A 90 -2.84 6.82 -7.46
C HIS A 90 -2.17 6.93 -6.09
N VAL A 91 -2.55 6.07 -5.16
CA VAL A 91 -1.90 5.95 -3.85
C VAL A 91 -0.45 5.47 -3.99
N ALA A 92 -0.19 4.49 -4.86
CA ALA A 92 1.13 3.91 -5.04
C ALA A 92 2.11 4.81 -5.81
N SER A 93 1.65 5.79 -6.60
CA SER A 93 2.52 6.51 -7.55
C SER A 93 3.44 7.56 -6.95
N ASN A 94 3.25 7.96 -5.68
CA ASN A 94 4.08 8.98 -5.04
C ASN A 94 5.49 8.45 -4.73
N ALA A 95 6.48 8.80 -5.54
CA ALA A 95 7.86 8.32 -5.39
C ALA A 95 8.50 8.69 -4.04
N GLY A 96 8.15 9.84 -3.49
CA GLY A 96 8.75 10.37 -2.27
C GLY A 96 8.28 9.71 -0.98
N SER A 97 7.06 9.13 -0.96
CA SER A 97 6.49 8.48 0.24
C SER A 97 7.39 7.34 0.74
N LYS A 98 7.49 7.18 2.05
CA LYS A 98 8.37 6.21 2.73
C LYS A 98 7.62 5.29 3.67
N GLN A 99 6.38 5.63 4.04
CA GLN A 99 5.61 4.92 5.05
C GLN A 99 4.20 4.66 4.56
N VAL A 100 3.62 3.56 5.02
CA VAL A 100 2.24 3.19 4.73
C VAL A 100 1.59 2.54 5.94
N ALA A 101 0.28 2.74 6.08
CA ALA A 101 -0.57 1.85 6.86
C ALA A 101 -1.83 1.52 6.07
N CYS A 102 -2.46 0.39 6.43
CA CYS A 102 -3.72 -0.01 5.85
C CYS A 102 -4.63 -0.53 6.96
N VAL A 103 -5.92 -0.28 6.83
CA VAL A 103 -6.94 -0.82 7.73
C VAL A 103 -8.05 -1.43 6.89
N GLN A 104 -8.48 -2.63 7.30
CA GLN A 104 -9.73 -3.20 6.82
C GLN A 104 -10.81 -2.98 7.88
N THR A 105 -11.91 -2.35 7.49
CA THR A 105 -13.07 -2.17 8.38
C THR A 105 -14.33 -2.71 7.71
N LYS A 106 -15.35 -3.00 8.51
CA LYS A 106 -16.66 -3.40 8.01
C LYS A 106 -17.54 -2.16 7.93
N CYS A 107 -18.07 -1.87 6.75
CA CYS A 107 -19.05 -0.81 6.56
C CYS A 107 -20.32 -1.16 7.35
N LYS A 108 -20.76 -0.27 8.24
CA LYS A 108 -21.90 -0.50 9.14
C LYS A 108 -23.23 -0.70 8.41
N SER A 109 -23.44 0.00 7.28
CA SER A 109 -24.71 -0.06 6.54
C SER A 109 -24.82 -1.28 5.62
N THR A 110 -23.74 -1.64 4.93
CA THR A 110 -23.76 -2.74 3.94
C THR A 110 -23.18 -4.04 4.47
N GLY A 111 -22.39 -3.98 5.54
CA GLY A 111 -21.61 -5.11 6.02
C GLY A 111 -20.41 -5.47 5.15
N GLU A 112 -20.11 -4.72 4.09
CA GLU A 112 -18.98 -4.96 3.19
C GLU A 112 -17.65 -4.66 3.91
N LEU A 113 -16.62 -5.47 3.63
CA LEU A 113 -15.25 -5.18 4.06
C LEU A 113 -14.63 -4.13 3.14
N ILE A 114 -14.38 -2.95 3.67
CA ILE A 114 -13.64 -1.89 2.99
C ILE A 114 -12.17 -1.96 3.39
N THR A 115 -11.29 -1.66 2.44
CA THR A 115 -9.87 -1.46 2.74
C THR A 115 -9.49 -0.03 2.43
N SER A 116 -8.81 0.61 3.37
CA SER A 116 -8.27 1.95 3.22
C SER A 116 -6.77 1.94 3.51
N ALA A 117 -6.03 2.82 2.87
CA ALA A 117 -4.59 2.98 3.04
C ALA A 117 -4.25 4.44 3.31
N VAL A 118 -3.16 4.68 4.02
CA VAL A 118 -2.60 6.02 4.21
C VAL A 118 -1.10 5.99 4.03
N LEU A 119 -0.56 6.97 3.32
CA LEU A 119 0.87 7.16 3.12
C LEU A 119 1.30 8.52 3.67
N ASP A 120 2.57 8.59 4.07
CA ASP A 120 3.19 9.89 4.31
C ASP A 120 3.33 10.70 3.00
N PHE A 121 3.29 12.02 3.11
CA PHE A 121 3.48 12.88 1.95
C PHE A 121 4.97 12.99 1.60
N GLY A 122 5.39 12.33 0.54
CA GLY A 122 6.73 12.42 -0.01
C GLY A 122 7.01 13.78 -0.65
N LYS A 123 8.06 14.48 -0.20
CA LYS A 123 8.47 15.77 -0.80
C LYS A 123 9.39 15.64 -2.02
N SER A 124 9.87 14.43 -2.31
CA SER A 124 10.78 14.19 -3.44
C SER A 124 9.99 14.12 -4.74
N SER A 125 10.39 14.93 -5.73
CA SER A 125 9.90 14.81 -7.10
C SER A 125 10.30 13.48 -7.73
N ILE A 126 9.56 13.05 -8.75
CA ILE A 126 9.90 11.89 -9.57
C ILE A 126 11.17 12.22 -10.37
N LEU A 127 12.17 11.34 -10.30
CA LEU A 127 13.38 11.42 -11.11
C LEU A 127 13.36 10.31 -12.16
N SER A 128 13.47 10.68 -13.43
CA SER A 128 13.61 9.71 -14.51
C SER A 128 14.97 9.01 -14.47
N GLY A 129 14.98 7.73 -14.87
CA GLY A 129 16.16 6.88 -15.00
C GLY A 129 15.87 5.43 -14.59
N ALA A 130 16.86 4.55 -14.71
CA ALA A 130 16.70 3.15 -14.31
C ALA A 130 16.32 3.05 -12.82
N PRO A 131 15.36 2.18 -12.44
CA PRO A 131 14.88 2.04 -11.07
C PRO A 131 16.00 1.87 -10.05
N GLY A 132 15.92 2.59 -8.93
CA GLY A 132 16.87 2.50 -7.83
C GLY A 132 18.22 3.18 -8.07
N THR A 133 18.48 3.77 -9.24
CA THR A 133 19.77 4.43 -9.53
C THR A 133 19.93 5.81 -8.90
N ARG A 134 18.83 6.44 -8.44
CA ARG A 134 18.84 7.80 -7.88
C ARG A 134 18.21 7.86 -6.49
N CYS A 135 18.50 6.88 -5.65
CA CYS A 135 18.04 6.86 -4.26
C CYS A 135 18.64 8.01 -3.45
N SER A 136 17.80 8.68 -2.67
CA SER A 136 18.21 9.82 -1.83
C SER A 136 18.60 9.39 -0.41
N GLY A 137 19.59 10.05 0.18
CA GLY A 137 20.00 9.85 1.57
C GLY A 137 20.69 8.50 1.79
N ASN A 138 20.39 7.83 2.90
CA ASN A 138 20.96 6.52 3.27
C ASN A 138 20.19 5.32 2.68
N ARG A 139 19.53 5.51 1.55
CA ARG A 139 18.76 4.45 0.87
C ARG A 139 19.53 3.94 -0.33
N THR A 140 19.37 2.65 -0.62
CA THR A 140 19.88 2.02 -1.85
C THR A 140 18.76 1.25 -2.52
N ALA A 141 18.95 0.91 -3.79
CA ALA A 141 18.08 -0.03 -4.47
C ALA A 141 17.99 -1.36 -3.69
N ASP A 142 16.79 -1.90 -3.58
CA ASP A 142 16.56 -3.30 -3.26
C ASP A 142 16.49 -4.16 -4.54
N SER A 143 16.26 -5.46 -4.38
CA SER A 143 16.19 -6.40 -5.50
C SER A 143 15.01 -6.16 -6.46
N ASN A 144 14.08 -5.28 -6.11
CA ASN A 144 12.93 -4.90 -6.95
C ASN A 144 13.06 -3.46 -7.51
N GLY A 145 14.24 -2.84 -7.40
CA GLY A 145 14.51 -1.50 -7.93
C GLY A 145 13.93 -0.36 -7.08
N LEU A 146 13.47 -0.64 -5.85
CA LEU A 146 12.95 0.38 -4.94
C LEU A 146 14.02 0.88 -3.97
N CYS A 147 13.96 2.16 -3.62
CA CYS A 147 14.88 2.78 -2.66
C CYS A 147 14.51 2.43 -1.22
N ALA A 148 15.27 1.50 -0.64
CA ALA A 148 15.06 0.93 0.68
C ALA A 148 16.18 1.32 1.65
N LEU A 149 15.87 1.33 2.95
CA LEU A 149 16.88 1.38 4.01
C LEU A 149 17.55 0.01 4.14
N GLU A 150 18.82 -0.04 4.56
CA GLU A 150 19.57 -1.30 4.68
C GLU A 150 18.84 -2.38 5.50
N THR A 151 18.21 -1.96 6.60
CA THR A 151 17.44 -2.83 7.50
C THR A 151 16.17 -3.42 6.86
N SER A 152 15.65 -2.78 5.81
CA SER A 152 14.44 -3.18 5.08
C SER A 152 14.68 -4.00 3.81
N ARG A 153 15.95 -4.31 3.50
CA ARG A 153 16.32 -5.13 2.33
C ARG A 153 15.93 -6.61 2.48
N LYS A 154 15.64 -7.08 3.70
CA LYS A 154 15.38 -8.51 3.99
C LYS A 154 14.04 -9.06 3.50
N SER A 155 13.11 -8.22 3.01
CA SER A 155 11.90 -8.76 2.36
C SER A 155 12.30 -9.35 1.01
N GLY A 156 12.11 -10.65 0.81
CA GLY A 156 12.50 -11.36 -0.41
C GLY A 156 11.95 -10.76 -1.70
N LYS A 157 12.48 -11.25 -2.84
CA LYS A 157 11.98 -10.91 -4.18
C LYS A 157 10.46 -11.13 -4.23
N TYR A 158 9.70 -10.13 -4.67
CA TYR A 158 8.25 -10.28 -4.74
C TYR A 158 7.91 -11.34 -5.79
N VAL A 159 7.17 -12.37 -5.37
CA VAL A 159 6.62 -13.41 -6.25
C VAL A 159 5.12 -13.12 -6.37
N ARG A 160 4.64 -12.99 -7.62
CA ARG A 160 3.25 -12.68 -7.96
C ARG A 160 2.31 -13.67 -7.28
N LYS A 161 1.54 -13.19 -6.30
CA LYS A 161 0.43 -13.93 -5.66
C LYS A 161 -0.88 -13.19 -5.94
N GLU A 162 -2.00 -13.90 -5.85
CA GLU A 162 -3.35 -13.33 -5.98
C GLU A 162 -3.53 -12.16 -4.99
N GLY A 163 -3.84 -10.95 -5.49
CA GLY A 163 -3.90 -9.71 -4.70
C GLY A 163 -3.89 -8.45 -5.58
N TRP A 164 -3.94 -7.26 -4.97
CA TRP A 164 -4.09 -6.00 -5.73
C TRP A 164 -2.97 -5.77 -6.75
N ALA A 165 -1.74 -6.17 -6.39
CA ALA A 165 -0.60 -6.03 -7.26
C ALA A 165 -0.75 -6.83 -8.58
N ALA A 166 -1.31 -8.04 -8.52
CA ALA A 166 -1.54 -8.85 -9.71
C ALA A 166 -2.67 -8.27 -10.58
N GLU A 167 -3.71 -7.72 -9.97
CA GLU A 167 -4.86 -7.16 -10.67
C GLU A 167 -4.58 -5.79 -11.31
N VAL A 168 -3.83 -4.93 -10.60
CA VAL A 168 -3.30 -3.65 -11.11
C VAL A 168 -2.28 -3.93 -12.20
N GLY A 169 -1.50 -5.03 -12.05
CA GLY A 169 -0.88 -5.82 -13.11
C GLY A 169 -1.58 -5.67 -14.46
N GLY A 170 -2.70 -6.37 -14.61
CA GLY A 170 -3.42 -6.43 -15.89
C GLY A 170 -3.96 -5.09 -16.41
N VAL A 171 -4.23 -4.09 -15.55
CA VAL A 171 -4.68 -2.77 -16.03
C VAL A 171 -3.55 -2.01 -16.70
N PHE A 172 -2.38 -2.01 -16.08
CA PHE A 172 -1.18 -1.41 -16.69
C PHE A 172 -0.79 -2.12 -17.98
N ASP A 173 -0.82 -3.46 -18.01
CA ASP A 173 -0.50 -4.23 -19.24
C ASP A 173 -1.46 -3.82 -20.36
N SER A 174 -2.75 -3.66 -20.04
CA SER A 174 -3.75 -3.14 -20.97
C SER A 174 -3.52 -1.70 -21.41
N TRP A 175 -2.95 -0.83 -20.57
CA TRP A 175 -2.66 0.57 -20.91
C TRP A 175 -1.44 0.72 -21.81
N PHE A 176 -0.42 -0.11 -21.59
CA PHE A 176 0.81 -0.10 -22.37
C PHE A 176 0.79 -1.10 -23.55
N GLY A 177 -0.32 -1.82 -23.73
CA GLY A 177 -0.58 -2.68 -24.90
C GLY A 177 0.21 -3.99 -24.92
N TRP A 178 0.67 -4.47 -23.76
CA TRP A 178 1.42 -5.72 -23.64
C TRP A 178 0.43 -6.82 -23.24
N LYS A 179 0.28 -7.86 -24.09
CA LYS A 179 -0.50 -9.06 -23.79
C LYS A 179 0.42 -10.26 -23.70
#